data_AF-A0A8X6I0A1-F1
#
_entry.id   AF-A0A8X6I0A1-F1
#
_cell.length_a   1.000
_cell.length_b   1.000
_cell.length_c   1.000
_cell.angle_alpha   90.00
_cell.angle_beta   90.00
_cell.angle_gamma   90.00
#
_symmetry.space_group_name_H-M   'P 1'
#
loop_
_entity.id
_entity.type
_entity.pdbx_description
1 polymer ?
#
loop_
_entity_poly.entity_id
_entity_poly.type
_entity_poly.pdbx_seq_one_letter_code
_entity_poly.pdbx_strand_id
1 'polypeptide(L)' 'METNKEKIRYFLQFFFDKDENASQVAEIVNEIYGLGTGTANYVQFWFRRFRSGMTVVENVDKITEIIAIDWHVSNL' A
#
# COMPACT_ATOMS: atom_id res chain seq x y z
N MET A 1 -1.23 10.88 -14.49
CA MET A 1 -2.13 9.94 -13.79
C MET A 1 -1.42 8.59 -13.71
N GLU A 2 -0.50 8.46 -12.75
CA GLU A 2 0.34 7.26 -12.50
C GLU A 2 0.69 7.13 -11.01
N THR A 3 0.65 8.26 -10.29
CA THR A 3 0.86 8.44 -8.85
C THR A 3 0.05 7.49 -7.95
N ASN A 4 -1.20 7.16 -8.27
CA ASN A 4 -2.02 6.32 -7.38
C ASN A 4 -1.52 4.85 -7.33
N LYS A 5 -1.02 4.30 -8.44
CA LYS A 5 -0.55 2.90 -8.46
C LYS A 5 0.78 2.73 -7.74
N GLU A 6 1.64 3.74 -7.76
CA GLU A 6 2.88 3.74 -6.98
C GLU A 6 2.58 3.92 -5.51
N LYS A 7 1.79 4.92 -5.11
CA LYS A 7 1.34 5.10 -3.73
C LYS A 7 0.79 3.81 -3.11
N ILE A 8 -0.09 3.10 -3.83
CA ILE A 8 -0.64 1.83 -3.36
C ILE A 8 0.49 0.80 -3.14
N ARG A 9 1.45 0.66 -4.06
CA ARG A 9 2.54 -0.32 -3.90
C ARG A 9 3.44 -0.03 -2.70
N TYR A 10 3.71 1.23 -2.40
CA TYR A 10 4.46 1.62 -1.19
C TYR A 10 3.65 1.36 0.07
N PHE A 11 2.36 1.67 0.03
CA PHE A 11 1.45 1.34 1.11
C PHE A 11 1.53 -0.17 1.41
N LEU A 12 1.41 -1.02 0.38
CA LEU A 12 1.54 -2.46 0.53
C LEU A 12 2.92 -2.88 1.09
N GLN A 13 4.00 -2.25 0.66
CA GLN A 13 5.35 -2.52 1.19
C GLN A 13 5.43 -2.19 2.69
N PHE A 14 4.89 -1.04 3.11
CA PHE A 14 4.88 -0.63 4.51
C PHE A 14 4.14 -1.62 5.42
N PHE A 15 2.98 -2.13 4.98
CA PHE A 15 2.25 -3.16 5.73
C PHE A 15 2.93 -4.53 5.68
N PHE A 16 3.61 -4.85 4.56
CA PHE A 16 4.42 -6.05 4.47
C PHE A 16 5.59 -6.03 5.46
N ASP A 17 6.28 -4.89 5.60
CA ASP A 17 7.39 -4.71 6.54
C ASP A 17 6.92 -4.79 8.01
N LYS A 18 5.63 -4.52 8.27
CA LYS A 18 4.97 -4.69 9.58
C LYS A 18 4.40 -6.09 9.82
N ASP A 19 4.53 -7.01 8.86
CA ASP A 19 3.98 -8.38 8.90
C ASP A 19 2.44 -8.44 9.08
N GLU A 20 1.73 -7.45 8.53
CA GLU A 20 0.27 -7.35 8.63
C GLU A 20 -0.45 -8.32 7.67
N ASN A 21 -1.68 -8.73 7.99
CA ASN A 21 -2.40 -9.69 7.16
C ASN A 21 -2.90 -9.05 5.86
N ALA A 22 -2.71 -9.73 4.72
CA ALA A 22 -3.12 -9.24 3.41
C ALA A 22 -4.62 -8.87 3.30
N SER A 23 -5.50 -9.53 4.06
CA SER A 23 -6.94 -9.19 4.09
C SER A 23 -7.20 -7.88 4.84
N GLN A 24 -6.52 -7.63 5.95
CA GLN A 24 -6.63 -6.37 6.69
C GLN A 24 -6.09 -5.22 5.84
N VAL A 25 -4.95 -5.42 5.20
CA VAL A 25 -4.36 -4.42 4.31
C VAL A 25 -5.27 -4.11 3.12
N ALA A 26 -5.99 -5.11 2.59
CA ALA A 26 -6.96 -4.90 1.53
C ALA A 26 -8.13 -4.01 1.97
N GLU A 27 -8.66 -4.22 3.18
CA GLU A 27 -9.70 -3.36 3.77
C GLU A 27 -9.21 -1.92 3.93
N ILE A 28 -8.02 -1.76 4.51
CA ILE A 28 -7.38 -0.45 4.72
C ILE A 28 -7.15 0.28 3.38
N VAL A 29 -6.66 -0.41 2.36
CA VAL A 29 -6.47 0.18 1.01
C VAL A 29 -7.81 0.61 0.39
N ASN A 30 -8.87 -0.18 0.59
CA ASN A 30 -10.21 0.17 0.11
C ASN A 30 -10.80 1.37 0.87
N GLU A 31 -10.45 1.55 2.13
CA GLU A 31 -10.86 2.70 2.94
C GLU A 31 -10.20 4.01 2.46
N ILE A 32 -8.90 3.99 2.18
CA ILE A 32 -8.14 5.18 1.77
C ILE A 32 -8.40 5.56 0.30
N TYR A 33 -8.35 4.57 -0.59
CA TYR A 33 -8.35 4.80 -2.03
C TYR A 33 -9.69 4.50 -2.70
N GLY A 34 -10.68 4.03 -1.93
CA GLY A 34 -12.03 3.72 -2.40
C GLY A 34 -12.25 2.22 -2.63
N LEU A 35 -13.51 1.81 -2.44
CA LEU A 35 -13.98 0.43 -2.52
C LEU A 35 -13.59 -0.25 -3.85
N GLY A 36 -12.90 -1.40 -3.75
CA GLY A 36 -12.51 -2.22 -4.90
C GLY A 36 -11.08 -1.99 -5.41
N THR A 37 -10.33 -1.06 -4.81
CA THR A 37 -8.96 -0.74 -5.20
C THR A 37 -7.94 -1.78 -4.69
N GLY A 38 -8.11 -2.24 -3.45
CA GLY A 38 -7.28 -3.24 -2.81
C GLY A 38 -8.07 -4.51 -2.58
N THR A 39 -8.02 -5.46 -3.52
CA THR A 39 -8.54 -6.82 -3.24
C THR A 39 -7.48 -7.63 -2.50
N ALA A 40 -7.89 -8.57 -1.64
CA ALA A 40 -6.96 -9.46 -0.95
C ALA A 40 -6.02 -10.20 -1.93
N ASN A 41 -6.53 -10.59 -3.10
CA ASN A 41 -5.72 -11.21 -4.16
C ASN A 41 -4.63 -10.26 -4.69
N TYR A 42 -4.95 -8.97 -4.84
CA TYR A 42 -3.99 -7.96 -5.27
C TYR A 42 -2.89 -7.75 -4.21
N VAL A 43 -3.26 -7.68 -2.93
CA VAL A 43 -2.30 -7.54 -1.83
C VAL A 43 -1.40 -8.78 -1.73
N GLN A 44 -1.97 -9.98 -1.77
CA GLN A 44 -1.22 -11.23 -1.72
C GLN A 44 -0.25 -11.38 -2.90
N PHE A 45 -0.66 -10.95 -4.10
CA PHE A 45 0.21 -10.93 -5.27
C PHE A 45 1.46 -10.07 -5.03
N TRP A 46 1.29 -8.88 -4.45
CA TRP A 46 2.42 -8.00 -4.12
C TRP A 46 3.28 -8.53 -2.98
N PHE A 47 2.68 -9.06 -1.93
CA PHE A 47 3.43 -9.67 -0.81
C PHE A 47 4.33 -10.81 -1.29
N ARG A 48 3.85 -11.63 -2.23
CA ARG A 48 4.69 -12.67 -2.87
C ARG A 48 5.87 -12.06 -3.62
N ARG A 49 5.68 -10.92 -4.29
CA ARG A 49 6.78 -10.22 -5.00
C ARG A 49 7.79 -9.57 -4.06
N PHE A 50 7.33 -9.00 -2.94
CA PHE A 50 8.22 -8.44 -1.93
C PHE A 50 9.08 -9.54 -1.28
N ARG A 51 8.49 -10.72 -1.02
CA ARG A 51 9.25 -11.91 -0.59
C ARG A 51 10.30 -12.38 -1.60
N SER A 52 10.12 -12.09 -2.88
CA SER A 52 11.11 -12.38 -3.93
C SER A 52 12.22 -11.32 -4.05
N GLY A 53 12.24 -10.31 -3.17
CA GLY A 53 13.26 -9.26 -3.17
C GLY A 53 12.99 -8.12 -4.16
N MET A 54 11.78 -8.04 -4.72
CA MET A 54 11.39 -6.91 -5.58
C MET A 54 11.09 -5.69 -4.70
N THR A 55 11.98 -4.70 -4.68
CA THR A 55 11.79 -3.42 -3.99
C THR A 55 11.07 -2.43 -4.91
N VAL A 56 10.10 -1.70 -4.37
CA VAL A 56 9.23 -0.79 -5.16
C VAL A 56 9.89 0.57 -5.47
N VAL A 57 11.07 0.88 -4.91
CA VAL A 57 11.39 2.30 -4.61
C VAL A 57 12.73 2.85 -5.10
N GLU A 58 12.66 3.99 -5.80
CA GLU A 58 13.76 4.95 -6.05
C GLU A 58 13.66 6.24 -5.19
N ASN A 59 12.54 6.52 -4.48
CA ASN A 59 12.39 7.72 -3.63
C ASN A 59 11.39 7.52 -2.45
N VAL A 60 11.83 6.82 -1.39
CA VAL A 60 11.00 6.40 -0.22
C VAL A 60 10.35 7.60 0.48
N ASP A 61 11.13 8.64 0.74
CA ASP A 61 10.75 9.68 1.69
C ASP A 61 9.53 10.49 1.24
N LYS A 62 9.49 10.86 -0.05
CA LYS A 62 8.36 11.63 -0.61
C LYS A 62 7.05 10.86 -0.59
N ILE A 63 7.10 9.54 -0.81
CA ILE A 63 5.89 8.73 -0.90
C ILE A 63 5.38 8.37 0.50
N THR A 64 6.28 8.14 1.46
CA THR A 64 5.91 7.98 2.87
C THR A 64 5.22 9.22 3.41
N GLU A 65 5.72 10.42 3.10
CA GLU A 65 5.10 11.68 3.51
C GLU A 65 3.68 11.83 2.94
N ILE A 66 3.49 11.53 1.66
CA ILE A 66 2.17 11.62 1.02
C ILE A 66 1.19 10.59 1.59
N ILE A 67 1.64 9.35 1.86
CA ILE A 67 0.81 8.31 2.48
C ILE A 67 0.41 8.73 3.89
N ALA A 68 1.32 9.29 4.68
CA ALA A 68 1.00 9.75 6.03
C ALA A 68 -0.07 10.86 6.03
N ILE A 69 -0.02 11.75 5.04
CA ILE A 69 -1.04 12.79 4.83
C ILE A 69 -2.37 12.16 4.42
N ASP A 70 -2.37 11.29 3.39
CA ASP A 70 -3.59 10.61 2.90
C ASP A 70 -4.26 9.80 4.04
N TRP A 71 -3.46 9.11 4.88
CA TRP A 71 -3.93 8.36 6.04
C TRP A 71 -4.56 9.23 7.13
N HIS A 72 -3.93 10.36 7.46
CA HIS A 72 -4.47 11.27 8.48
C HIS A 72 -5.80 11.88 8.04
N VAL A 73 -5.97 12.16 6.75
CA VAL A 73 -7.22 12.70 6.20
C VAL A 73 -8.34 11.67 6.24
N SER A 74 -8.05 10.38 6.05
CA SER A 74 -9.06 9.30 6.12
C SER A 74 -9.53 8.95 7.54
N ASN A 75 -8.75 9.29 8.58
CA ASN A 75 -9.04 8.98 9.99
C ASN A 75 -9.54 10.19 10.82
N LEU A 76 -9.96 11.28 10.15
CA LEU A 76 -10.56 12.50 10.74
C LEU A 76 -12.07 12.52 10.52
#